data_AF-A0A538JW20-F1
#
_entry.id   AF-A0A538JW20-F1
#
_cell.length_a   1.000
_cell.length_b   1.000
_cell.length_c   1.000
_cell.angle_alpha   90.00
_cell.angle_beta   90.00
_cell.angle_gamma   90.00
#
_symmetry.space_group_name_H-M   'P 1'
#
loop_
_entity.id
_entity.type
_entity.pdbx_description
1 polymer ?
#
loop_
_entity_poly.entity_id
_entity_poly.type
_entity_poly.pdbx_seq_one_letter_code
_entity_poly.pdbx_strand_id
1 'polypeptide(L)'
;MAGQRKENPVEIINLGEADGLPPVDWAAVVDKLESGSAPAPDAMNSRTTWLCTVNEDGSPHVTAVGAVWLDGAFWFQTGAGTRKGRNV
;
A
#
# COMPACT_ATOMS: atom_id res chain seq x y z
N MET A 1 24.39 4.77 14.05
CA MET A 1 24.57 5.70 12.91
C MET A 1 24.32 4.89 11.63
N ALA A 2 23.07 4.72 11.23
CA ALA A 2 22.74 4.01 9.99
C ALA A 2 22.80 5.02 8.85
N GLY A 3 23.65 4.77 7.86
CA GLY A 3 23.80 5.64 6.70
C GLY A 3 22.52 5.66 5.87
N GLN A 4 22.01 6.85 5.59
CA GLN A 4 20.98 7.04 4.57
C GLN A 4 21.51 6.50 3.24
N ARG A 5 20.97 5.38 2.78
CA ARG A 5 21.06 4.98 1.38
C ARG A 5 20.35 6.08 0.58
N LYS A 6 21.12 6.88 -0.15
CA LYS A 6 20.57 7.70 -1.23
C LYS A 6 20.18 6.73 -2.34
N GLU A 7 18.92 6.35 -2.39
CA GLU A 7 18.40 5.59 -3.53
C GLU A 7 18.44 6.49 -4.77
N ASN A 8 18.93 5.94 -5.89
CA ASN A 8 18.90 6.62 -7.17
C ASN A 8 17.44 7.00 -7.51
N PRO A 9 17.18 8.12 -8.20
CA PRO A 9 15.82 8.52 -8.51
C PRO A 9 15.16 7.42 -9.34
N VAL A 10 14.09 6.84 -8.79
CA VAL A 10 13.21 5.93 -9.54
C VAL A 10 12.66 6.71 -10.72
N GLU A 11 12.75 6.16 -11.92
CA GLU A 11 12.13 6.75 -13.12
C GLU A 11 10.62 6.92 -12.86
N ILE A 12 10.09 8.13 -13.06
CA ILE A 12 8.68 8.44 -12.82
C ILE A 12 7.90 8.34 -14.13
N ILE A 13 6.97 7.39 -14.20
CA ILE A 13 5.98 7.29 -15.28
C ILE A 13 4.68 7.95 -14.80
N ASN A 14 4.28 9.07 -15.41
CA ASN A 14 3.06 9.80 -15.05
C ASN A 14 1.83 9.24 -15.76
N LEU A 15 1.08 8.35 -15.11
CA LEU A 15 -0.16 7.79 -15.67
C LEU A 15 -1.32 8.78 -15.74
N GLY A 16 -1.25 9.91 -15.02
CA GLY A 16 -2.28 10.95 -15.00
C GLY A 16 -2.05 12.09 -16.00
N GLU A 17 -1.02 12.01 -16.85
CA GLU A 17 -0.69 13.06 -17.83
C GLU A 17 -1.86 13.35 -18.79
N ALA A 18 -2.55 12.29 -19.24
CA ALA A 18 -3.73 12.42 -20.11
C ALA A 18 -4.88 13.19 -19.45
N ASP A 19 -4.93 13.20 -18.11
CA ASP A 19 -5.90 13.94 -17.31
C ASP A 19 -5.38 15.32 -16.87
N GLY A 20 -4.19 15.74 -17.34
CA GLY A 20 -3.56 17.01 -16.97
C GLY A 20 -3.00 17.05 -15.54
N LEU A 21 -2.83 15.89 -14.89
CA LEU A 21 -2.33 15.78 -13.53
C LEU A 21 -0.80 15.82 -13.50
N PRO A 22 -0.18 16.49 -12.49
CA PRO A 22 1.26 16.47 -12.34
C PRO A 22 1.76 15.07 -11.92
N PRO A 23 3.04 14.75 -12.15
CA PRO A 23 3.65 13.55 -11.60
C PRO A 23 3.48 13.48 -10.08
N VAL A 24 3.26 12.27 -9.56
CA VAL A 24 3.11 12.04 -8.11
C VAL A 24 4.44 12.29 -7.41
N ASP A 25 4.40 13.12 -6.36
CA ASP A 25 5.51 13.26 -5.41
C ASP A 25 5.52 12.07 -4.44
N TRP A 26 6.42 11.11 -4.68
CA TRP A 26 6.56 9.91 -3.86
C TRP A 26 6.98 10.21 -2.42
N ALA A 27 7.71 11.30 -2.17
CA ALA A 27 8.11 11.66 -0.81
C ALA A 27 6.87 12.05 0.02
N ALA A 28 5.97 12.85 -0.55
CA ALA A 28 4.71 13.21 0.11
C ALA A 28 3.82 11.99 0.41
N VAL A 29 3.85 10.96 -0.46
CA VAL A 29 3.13 9.70 -0.21
C VAL A 29 3.72 8.94 0.97
N VAL A 30 5.05 8.81 1.02
CA VAL A 30 5.75 8.16 2.14
C VAL A 30 5.50 8.91 3.45
N ASP A 31 5.65 10.23 3.47
CA ASP A 31 5.36 11.07 4.65
C ASP A 31 3.93 10.84 5.15
N LYS A 32 2.96 10.72 4.23
CA LYS A 32 1.58 10.44 4.59
C LYS A 32 1.42 9.06 5.23
N LEU A 33 2.06 8.03 4.68
CA LEU A 33 2.02 6.68 5.24
C LEU A 33 2.70 6.60 6.61
N GLU A 34 3.83 7.28 6.80
CA GLU A 34 4.54 7.39 8.08
C GLU A 34 3.72 8.13 9.14
N SER A 35 2.98 9.18 8.74
CA SER A 35 2.07 9.90 9.65
C SER A 35 0.88 9.04 10.12
N GLY A 36 0.67 7.90 9.46
CA GLY A 36 -0.46 7.01 9.69
C GLY A 36 -1.72 7.46 8.94
N SER A 37 -2.60 6.49 8.74
CA SER A 37 -3.85 6.62 8.01
C SER A 37 -5.03 6.15 8.86
N ALA A 38 -5.07 6.56 10.13
CA ALA A 38 -6.23 6.31 10.98
C ALA A 38 -7.47 6.89 10.28
N PRO A 39 -8.47 6.06 9.94
CA PRO A 39 -9.67 6.55 9.27
C PRO A 39 -10.52 7.36 10.25
N ALA A 40 -11.51 8.06 9.70
CA ALA A 40 -12.38 8.90 10.50
C ALA A 40 -13.01 8.11 11.66
N PRO A 41 -13.18 8.72 12.86
CA PRO A 41 -13.68 8.03 14.05
C PRO A 41 -15.02 7.32 13.84
N ASP A 42 -15.85 7.82 12.93
CA ASP A 42 -17.19 7.35 12.59
C ASP A 42 -17.23 6.47 11.31
N ALA A 43 -16.10 6.24 10.65
CA ALA A 43 -16.07 5.44 9.44
C ALA A 43 -16.43 3.98 9.72
N MET A 44 -17.36 3.43 8.92
CA MET A 44 -17.62 1.99 8.89
C MET A 44 -16.33 1.28 8.46
N ASN A 45 -15.83 0.34 9.28
CA ASN A 45 -14.53 -0.32 9.10
C ASN A 45 -13.30 0.57 9.37
N SER A 46 -13.40 1.52 10.32
CA SER A 46 -12.34 2.45 10.71
C SER A 46 -11.03 1.83 11.27
N ARG A 47 -10.84 0.52 11.18
CA ARG A 47 -9.57 -0.14 11.54
C ARG A 47 -9.16 -1.22 10.55
N THR A 48 -9.76 -1.22 9.36
CA THR A 48 -9.56 -2.29 8.37
C THR A 48 -8.77 -1.77 7.18
N THR A 49 -7.66 -2.45 6.87
CA THR A 49 -7.00 -2.31 5.57
C THR A 49 -7.59 -3.37 4.63
N TRP A 50 -7.76 -3.02 3.37
CA TRP A 50 -8.25 -3.95 2.34
C TRP A 50 -7.09 -4.40 1.46
N LEU A 51 -6.86 -5.71 1.42
CA LEU A 51 -5.91 -6.32 0.50
C LEU A 51 -6.66 -6.80 -0.74
N CYS A 52 -6.33 -6.21 -1.89
CA CYS A 52 -6.85 -6.61 -3.20
C CYS A 52 -5.75 -7.37 -3.93
N THR A 53 -6.06 -8.60 -4.31
CA THR A 53 -5.16 -9.50 -5.07
C THR A 53 -5.90 -10.01 -6.29
N VAL A 54 -5.15 -10.57 -7.25
CA VAL A 54 -5.70 -11.25 -8.41
C VAL A 54 -5.53 -12.75 -8.21
N ASN A 55 -6.58 -13.52 -8.44
CA ASN A 55 -6.52 -14.98 -8.43
C ASN A 55 -5.83 -15.50 -9.68
N GLU A 56 -5.42 -16.77 -9.67
CA GLU A 56 -4.79 -17.44 -10.82
C GLU A 56 -5.65 -17.38 -12.10
N ASP A 57 -6.98 -17.39 -11.97
CA ASP A 57 -7.92 -17.27 -13.09
C ASP A 57 -8.16 -15.80 -13.54
N GLY A 58 -7.44 -14.84 -12.97
CA GLY A 58 -7.59 -13.41 -13.24
C GLY A 58 -8.73 -12.72 -12.47
N SER A 59 -9.55 -13.46 -11.71
CA SER A 59 -10.63 -12.85 -10.93
C SER A 59 -10.11 -12.05 -9.72
N PRO A 60 -10.80 -10.97 -9.31
CA PRO A 60 -10.39 -10.20 -8.14
C PRO A 60 -10.67 -10.98 -6.84
N HIS A 61 -9.76 -10.87 -5.88
CA HIS A 61 -9.94 -11.34 -4.52
C HIS A 61 -9.64 -10.21 -3.54
N VAL A 62 -10.69 -9.76 -2.85
CA VAL A 62 -10.64 -8.65 -1.89
C VAL A 62 -10.91 -9.18 -0.49
N THR A 63 -10.04 -8.86 0.47
CA THR A 63 -10.19 -9.33 1.85
C THR A 63 -9.69 -8.30 2.86
N ALA A 64 -10.37 -8.20 4.00
CA ALA A 64 -9.93 -7.42 5.13
C ALA A 64 -8.64 -8.02 5.74
N VAL A 65 -7.70 -7.15 6.08
CA VAL A 65 -6.48 -7.46 6.85
C VAL A 65 -6.24 -6.38 7.90
N GLY A 66 -5.65 -6.78 9.02
CA GLY A 66 -4.89 -5.84 9.85
C GLY A 66 -3.52 -5.66 9.20
N ALA A 67 -3.13 -4.41 8.96
CA ALA A 67 -1.83 -4.07 8.38
C ALA A 67 -1.19 -2.90 9.12
N VAL A 68 0.15 -2.87 9.14
CA VAL A 68 0.94 -1.77 9.70
C VAL A 68 1.96 -1.30 8.68
N TRP A 69 2.17 0.02 8.62
CA TRP A 69 3.30 0.60 7.89
C TRP A 69 4.52 0.63 8.83
N LEU A 70 5.60 -0.04 8.44
CA LEU A 70 6.83 -0.11 9.23
C LEU A 70 8.03 -0.27 8.29
N ASP A 71 9.05 0.56 8.49
CA ASP A 71 10.32 0.54 7.75
C ASP A 71 10.13 0.57 6.21
N GLY A 72 9.24 1.44 5.72
CA GLY A 72 9.01 1.62 4.29
C GLY A 72 8.14 0.55 3.62
N ALA A 73 7.47 -0.31 4.40
CA ALA A 73 6.62 -1.38 3.88
C ALA A 73 5.35 -1.60 4.69
N PHE A 74 4.31 -2.14 4.03
CA PHE A 74 3.14 -2.68 4.72
C PHE A 74 3.38 -4.13 5.16
N TRP A 75 3.14 -4.39 6.44
CA TRP A 75 3.19 -5.72 7.05
C TRP A 75 1.78 -6.16 7.45
N PHE A 76 1.45 -7.41 7.18
CA PHE A 76 0.22 -8.05 7.64
C PHE A 76 0.46 -9.55 7.90
N GLN A 77 -0.40 -10.16 8.70
CA GLN A 77 -0.35 -11.60 8.95
C GLN A 77 -1.46 -12.32 8.19
N THR A 78 -1.17 -13.52 7.68
CA THR A 78 -2.16 -14.44 7.14
C THR A 78 -1.79 -15.90 7.39
N GLY A 79 -2.76 -16.81 7.25
CA GLY A 79 -2.50 -18.25 7.33
C GLY A 79 -1.97 -18.81 6.00
N ALA A 80 -1.09 -19.81 6.07
CA ALA A 80 -0.47 -20.46 4.91
C ALA A 80 -1.48 -21.09 3.94
N GLY A 81 -2.64 -21.55 4.43
CA GLY A 81 -3.70 -22.15 3.60
C GLY A 81 -4.68 -21.15 2.97
N THR A 82 -4.55 -19.85 3.27
CA THR A 82 -5.51 -18.82 2.83
C THR A 82 -5.30 -18.46 1.36
N ARG A 83 -6.36 -17.98 0.68
CA ARG A 83 -6.25 -17.47 -0.69
C ARG A 83 -5.26 -16.29 -0.78
N LYS A 84 -5.38 -15.31 0.12
CA LYS A 84 -4.45 -14.16 0.17
C LYS A 84 -3.00 -14.58 0.36
N GLY A 85 -2.72 -15.61 1.16
CA GLY A 85 -1.35 -16.12 1.36
C GLY A 85 -0.80 -16.94 0.18
N ARG A 86 -1.65 -17.38 -0.76
CA ARG A 86 -1.21 -17.98 -2.02
C ARG A 86 -1.06 -16.96 -3.16
N ASN A 87 -1.75 -15.83 -3.06
CA ASN A 87 -1.72 -14.79 -4.09
C ASN A 87 -0.54 -13.82 -3.94
N VAL A 88 0.14 -13.78 -2.78
CA VAL A 88 1.29 -12.91 -2.49
C VAL A 88 2.56 -13.70 -2.21
#